data_AF-Q6MJ76-F1
#
_entry.id   AF-Q6MJ76-F1
#
_cell.length_a   1.000
_cell.length_b   1.000
_cell.length_c   1.000
_cell.angle_alpha   90.00
_cell.angle_beta   90.00
_cell.angle_gamma   90.00
#
_symmetry.space_group_name_H-M   'P 1'
#
loop_
_entity.id
_entity.type
_entity.pdbx_description
1 polymer ?
#
loop_
_entity_poly.entity_id
_entity_poly.type
_entity_poly.pdbx_seq_one_letter_code
_entity_poly.pdbx_strand_id
1 'polypeptide(L)'
;MGAKKKQENLTTKNHNSERGSKMLLSRVLLFVLAGAQISFAAPEVGTKPDLPKPPAPPSEPTPPPGETQYEGVGRIDQVTREKGGDLYRLDLIKTLPLVRIEAKSKLGRLKIYSVSLVTDKNEKVPVRQLMGVNVDEPMAPISSEIFQTKTGIVAIEVLAEAMGGEAALEIKAFSTKEAPRLALGSRIPAFSCKRNLDALLKDKLDPVQLWVGRAEAAAPGSVQEKFAGNQLRDQVKDFIATMNTGGTFTSTPYILTLMNFFVDQYNAVRGGGVSEPAYKSLLTGTYDMLIVAIQNELPCRKFPSAELIKMAMDFSKKHQSMPADARGRTLFATMMAKVRDYAPDQYRKELAAANMTFREADAEGTKYYKMYVGSKDGDFLKDTNKNMSAYAFMIAEQALKVEVKMMDIEQKYQLIVEYQAKYNSNNEFPQAVAMRYLNILSEETFGHPMFY
;
A
#
# COMPACT_ATOMS: atom_id res chain seq x y z
N MET A 1 55.23 -11.72 33.26
CA MET A 1 56.27 -12.21 32.32
C MET A 1 55.55 -12.93 31.19
N GLY A 2 55.62 -12.62 29.90
CA GLY A 2 56.23 -11.56 29.12
C GLY A 2 55.57 -11.62 27.74
N ALA A 3 55.21 -10.46 27.20
CA ALA A 3 54.52 -10.30 25.92
C ALA A 3 55.43 -10.64 24.72
N LYS A 4 54.84 -11.03 23.58
CA LYS A 4 55.43 -10.73 22.27
C LYS A 4 54.36 -10.55 21.18
N LYS A 5 54.21 -9.29 20.79
CA LYS A 5 53.56 -8.80 19.56
C LYS A 5 54.24 -9.40 18.32
N LYS A 6 53.47 -9.64 17.26
CA LYS A 6 53.97 -9.61 15.89
C LYS A 6 53.08 -8.68 15.08
N GLN A 7 53.68 -7.59 14.63
CA GLN A 7 53.10 -6.49 13.88
C GLN A 7 54.00 -6.37 12.63
N GLU A 8 53.46 -6.69 11.45
CA GLU A 8 54.16 -6.51 10.17
C GLU A 8 53.34 -5.53 9.32
N ASN A 9 53.93 -4.36 9.12
CA ASN A 9 53.63 -3.40 8.06
C ASN A 9 54.03 -4.01 6.71
N LEU A 10 53.34 -3.65 5.62
CA LEU A 10 53.99 -3.20 4.38
C LEU A 10 52.99 -2.52 3.40
N THR A 11 53.19 -1.21 3.23
CA THR A 11 53.22 -0.43 1.96
C THR A 11 52.10 -0.52 0.91
N THR A 12 51.31 0.57 0.88
CA THR A 12 50.99 1.47 -0.26
C THR A 12 51.44 1.10 -1.68
N LYS A 13 50.50 1.14 -2.63
CA LYS A 13 50.75 1.59 -4.01
C LYS A 13 49.54 2.30 -4.62
N ASN A 14 49.73 3.60 -4.89
CA ASN A 14 48.93 4.45 -5.76
C ASN A 14 48.99 3.98 -7.21
N HIS A 15 47.86 4.02 -7.92
CA HIS A 15 47.84 4.20 -9.36
C HIS A 15 46.75 5.19 -9.78
N ASN A 16 47.20 6.41 -10.10
CA ASN A 16 46.54 7.33 -11.02
C ASN A 16 46.62 6.75 -12.43
N SER A 17 45.53 6.86 -13.19
CA SER A 17 45.56 6.77 -14.65
C SER A 17 44.54 7.74 -15.24
N GLU A 18 44.97 8.99 -15.40
CA GLU A 18 44.43 9.91 -16.41
C GLU A 18 45.02 9.58 -17.79
N ARG A 19 44.15 9.54 -18.80
CA ARG A 19 44.35 9.79 -20.26
C ARG A 19 43.03 9.36 -20.90
N GLY A 20 42.25 10.16 -21.61
CA GLY A 20 42.60 11.23 -22.54
C GLY A 20 42.36 10.75 -23.97
N SER A 21 41.17 11.01 -24.52
CA SER A 21 40.85 11.03 -25.98
C SER A 21 39.47 11.70 -26.11
N LYS A 22 39.35 13.01 -26.40
CA LYS A 22 39.44 13.70 -27.71
C LYS A 22 38.53 13.13 -28.82
N MET A 23 37.47 13.93 -29.05
CA MET A 23 37.00 14.50 -30.34
C MET A 23 36.26 13.65 -31.39
N LEU A 24 35.31 14.37 -31.99
CA LEU A 24 34.59 14.20 -33.27
C LEU A 24 33.37 13.25 -33.20
N LEU A 25 32.21 13.55 -33.74
CA LEU A 25 31.86 14.45 -34.85
C LEU A 25 30.44 15.00 -34.67
N SER A 26 30.33 16.29 -34.94
CA SER A 26 29.10 17.04 -35.21
C SER A 26 28.36 16.44 -36.41
N ARG A 27 27.04 16.29 -36.33
CA ARG A 27 26.16 16.40 -37.50
C ARG A 27 24.77 16.88 -37.11
N VAL A 28 24.62 18.19 -37.30
CA VAL A 28 23.39 18.92 -37.55
C VAL A 28 22.59 18.20 -38.65
N LEU A 29 21.33 17.87 -38.38
CA LEU A 29 20.33 17.65 -39.42
C LEU A 29 19.20 18.65 -39.19
N LEU A 30 19.35 19.81 -39.83
CA LEU A 30 18.30 20.75 -40.13
C LEU A 30 17.48 20.11 -41.26
N PHE A 31 16.20 19.81 -41.04
CA PHE A 31 15.27 19.56 -42.13
C PHE A 31 14.20 20.64 -42.18
N VAL A 32 13.94 21.03 -43.41
CA VAL A 32 13.29 22.24 -43.90
C VAL A 32 11.79 22.20 -43.63
N LEU A 33 11.28 23.28 -43.03
CA LEU A 33 9.87 23.66 -43.04
C LEU A 33 9.46 23.97 -44.49
N ALA A 34 8.69 23.08 -45.11
CA ALA A 34 7.92 23.39 -46.31
C ALA A 34 6.48 23.70 -45.89
N GLY A 35 6.13 24.98 -45.89
CA GLY A 35 4.77 25.46 -45.69
C GLY A 35 3.93 25.18 -46.93
N ALA A 36 2.91 24.33 -46.78
CA ALA A 36 1.80 24.25 -47.72
C ALA A 36 0.68 25.17 -47.22
N GLN A 37 0.51 26.33 -47.86
CA GLN A 37 -0.70 27.13 -47.74
C GLN A 37 -1.81 26.46 -48.55
N ILE A 38 -2.74 25.80 -47.86
CA ILE A 38 -4.00 25.35 -48.44
C ILE A 38 -5.00 26.49 -48.24
N SER A 39 -5.32 27.20 -49.32
CA SER A 39 -6.42 28.16 -49.38
C SER A 39 -7.75 27.41 -49.36
N PHE A 40 -8.50 27.53 -48.27
CA PHE A 40 -9.89 27.10 -48.22
C PHE A 40 -10.79 28.18 -48.84
N ALA A 41 -11.45 27.83 -49.94
CA ALA A 41 -12.54 28.60 -50.50
C ALA A 41 -13.73 28.60 -49.52
N ALA A 42 -14.32 29.78 -49.33
CA ALA A 42 -15.51 29.96 -48.51
C ALA A 42 -16.71 29.22 -49.13
N PRO A 43 -17.50 28.45 -48.36
CA PRO A 43 -18.72 27.86 -48.87
C PRO A 43 -19.85 28.90 -48.96
N GLU A 44 -20.65 28.74 -50.01
CA GLU A 44 -21.82 29.55 -50.34
C GLU A 44 -22.87 29.59 -49.21
N VAL A 45 -23.52 30.75 -49.11
CA VAL A 45 -24.62 31.04 -48.20
C VAL A 45 -25.86 30.23 -48.61
N GLY A 46 -26.01 29.05 -47.99
CA GLY A 46 -27.22 28.24 -48.03
C GLY A 46 -28.27 28.73 -47.03
N THR A 47 -29.51 28.86 -47.51
CA THR A 47 -30.72 29.21 -46.77
C THR A 47 -30.94 28.39 -45.49
N LYS A 48 -31.16 29.08 -44.36
CA LYS A 48 -31.47 28.50 -43.04
C LYS A 48 -32.79 27.70 -43.07
N PRO A 49 -32.80 26.41 -42.70
CA PRO A 49 -34.01 25.72 -42.27
C PRO A 49 -34.33 26.11 -40.82
N ASP A 50 -35.60 26.39 -40.53
CA ASP A 50 -36.10 26.62 -39.17
C ASP A 50 -35.84 25.39 -38.28
N LEU A 51 -34.99 25.58 -37.27
CA LEU A 51 -34.75 24.59 -36.23
C LEU A 51 -35.90 24.64 -35.19
N PRO A 52 -36.42 23.50 -34.74
CA PRO A 52 -37.40 23.46 -33.66
C PRO A 52 -36.78 23.99 -32.36
N LYS A 53 -37.57 24.78 -31.61
CA LYS A 53 -37.17 25.37 -30.31
C LYS A 53 -36.57 24.32 -29.38
N PRO A 54 -35.47 24.62 -28.68
CA PRO A 54 -34.92 23.73 -27.65
C PRO A 54 -35.98 23.42 -26.58
N PRO A 55 -36.05 22.17 -26.08
CA PRO A 55 -36.85 21.85 -24.91
C PRO A 55 -36.42 22.71 -23.72
N ALA A 56 -37.39 23.10 -22.87
CA ALA A 56 -37.09 23.83 -21.65
C ALA A 56 -36.05 23.07 -20.80
N PRO A 57 -35.11 23.78 -20.15
CA PRO A 57 -34.13 23.15 -19.27
C PRO A 57 -34.87 22.31 -18.21
N PRO A 58 -34.35 21.12 -17.86
CA PRO A 58 -34.96 20.28 -16.84
C PRO A 58 -35.07 21.10 -15.55
N SER A 59 -36.29 21.21 -15.03
CA SER A 59 -36.56 21.80 -13.74
C SER A 59 -35.72 21.09 -12.67
N GLU A 60 -35.04 21.87 -11.83
CA GLU A 60 -34.29 21.36 -10.68
C GLU A 60 -35.17 20.38 -9.87
N PRO A 61 -34.63 19.22 -9.45
CA PRO A 61 -35.39 18.29 -8.65
C PRO A 61 -35.76 18.95 -7.32
N THR A 62 -37.05 19.11 -7.09
CA THR A 62 -37.61 19.53 -5.81
C THR A 62 -37.10 18.59 -4.72
N PRO A 63 -36.42 19.09 -3.67
CA PRO A 63 -35.93 18.24 -2.59
C PRO A 63 -37.10 17.48 -1.94
N PRO A 64 -36.94 16.17 -1.65
CA PRO A 64 -38.02 15.36 -1.09
C PRO A 64 -38.48 15.90 0.27
N PRO A 65 -39.75 15.65 0.66
CA PRO A 65 -40.33 16.14 1.91
C PRO A 65 -39.49 15.73 3.11
N GLY A 66 -39.14 16.70 3.95
CA GLY A 66 -38.11 16.58 4.98
C GLY A 66 -38.38 15.48 6.00
N GLU A 67 -37.63 14.38 5.90
CA GLU A 67 -37.25 13.64 7.10
C GLU A 67 -36.49 14.61 8.01
N THR A 68 -36.93 14.73 9.26
CA THR A 68 -36.26 15.57 10.25
C THR A 68 -34.84 15.06 10.44
N GLN A 69 -33.88 15.73 9.80
CA GLN A 69 -32.46 15.45 9.95
C GLN A 69 -31.91 16.32 11.07
N TYR A 70 -31.26 15.69 12.03
CA TYR A 70 -30.54 16.38 13.07
C TYR A 70 -29.10 16.59 12.65
N GLU A 71 -28.62 17.82 12.80
CA GLU A 71 -27.25 18.23 12.46
C GLU A 71 -26.36 18.23 13.71
N GLY A 72 -25.13 17.78 13.53
CA GLY A 72 -24.07 17.78 14.51
C GLY A 72 -22.79 18.33 13.92
N VAL A 73 -22.08 19.22 14.62
CA VAL A 73 -20.88 19.89 14.08
C VAL A 73 -19.64 19.48 14.89
N GLY A 74 -18.62 19.01 14.19
CA GLY A 74 -17.28 18.74 14.70
C GLY A 74 -16.28 19.70 14.08
N ARG A 75 -15.33 20.20 14.88
CA ARG A 75 -14.32 21.16 14.43
C ARG A 75 -12.92 20.60 14.60
N ILE A 76 -12.09 20.83 13.57
CA ILE A 76 -10.66 20.57 13.56
C ILE A 76 -10.00 21.94 13.37
N ASP A 77 -9.61 22.57 14.48
CA ASP A 77 -9.15 23.96 14.46
C ASP A 77 -7.74 24.13 13.88
N GLN A 78 -6.95 23.06 13.79
CA GLN A 78 -5.60 23.09 13.23
C GLN A 78 -5.32 21.86 12.36
N VAL A 79 -5.26 22.09 11.05
CA VAL A 79 -4.83 21.11 10.04
C VAL A 79 -3.32 21.24 9.81
N THR A 80 -2.60 20.12 9.81
CA THR A 80 -1.14 20.07 9.64
C THR A 80 -0.69 20.41 8.23
N ARG A 81 0.54 20.91 8.06
CA ARG A 81 1.18 21.11 6.74
C ARG A 81 2.08 19.94 6.32
N GLU A 82 2.07 18.85 7.07
CA GLU A 82 2.89 17.68 6.75
C GLU A 82 2.38 17.02 5.46
N LYS A 83 3.31 16.72 4.55
CA LYS A 83 3.01 16.09 3.27
C LYS A 83 2.34 14.73 3.49
N GLY A 84 1.11 14.58 3.00
CA GLY A 84 0.27 13.39 3.23
C GLY A 84 -0.77 13.57 4.34
N GLY A 85 -0.75 14.69 5.06
CA GLY A 85 -1.75 15.08 6.06
C GLY A 85 -1.68 14.33 7.40
N ASP A 86 -2.51 14.76 8.33
CA ASP A 86 -2.76 14.12 9.63
C ASP A 86 -4.13 13.45 9.63
N LEU A 87 -4.30 12.40 10.45
CA LEU A 87 -5.59 11.75 10.65
C LEU A 87 -6.34 12.39 11.83
N TYR A 88 -7.46 13.00 11.56
CA TYR A 88 -8.31 13.61 12.58
C TYR A 88 -9.47 12.67 12.89
N ARG A 89 -9.64 12.32 14.17
CA ARG A 89 -10.74 11.47 14.60
C ARG A 89 -11.75 12.28 15.42
N LEU A 90 -12.95 12.40 14.87
CA LEU A 90 -14.11 12.98 15.52
C LEU A 90 -14.96 11.86 16.10
N ASP A 91 -14.89 11.66 17.41
CA ASP A 91 -15.66 10.64 18.11
C ASP A 91 -17.08 11.14 18.36
N LEU A 92 -18.06 10.26 18.10
CA LEU A 92 -19.43 10.51 18.49
C LEU A 92 -19.59 10.13 19.95
N ILE A 93 -20.13 11.03 20.77
CA ILE A 93 -20.41 10.76 22.20
C ILE A 93 -21.35 9.55 22.35
N LYS A 94 -22.23 9.34 21.37
CA LYS A 94 -23.16 8.21 21.30
C LYS A 94 -23.17 7.64 19.90
N THR A 95 -23.12 6.31 19.81
CA THR A 95 -23.15 5.58 18.55
C THR A 95 -24.45 5.83 17.79
N LEU A 96 -24.37 6.32 16.57
CA LEU A 96 -25.54 6.72 15.77
C LEU A 96 -25.41 6.37 14.30
N PRO A 97 -26.50 5.99 13.61
CA PRO A 97 -26.50 5.90 12.17
C PRO A 97 -26.44 7.31 11.57
N LEU A 98 -25.49 7.52 10.66
CA LEU A 98 -25.34 8.77 9.92
C LEU A 98 -25.97 8.65 8.53
N VAL A 99 -26.54 9.75 8.06
CA VAL A 99 -27.22 9.87 6.75
C VAL A 99 -26.29 10.51 5.72
N ARG A 100 -25.55 11.54 6.12
CA ARG A 100 -24.54 12.21 5.29
C ARG A 100 -23.57 12.96 6.19
N ILE A 101 -22.43 13.33 5.62
CA ILE A 101 -21.50 14.30 6.21
C ILE A 101 -21.19 15.41 5.20
N GLU A 102 -20.84 16.58 5.70
CA GLU A 102 -20.40 17.71 4.89
C GLU A 102 -19.07 18.23 5.43
N ALA A 103 -18.13 18.50 4.54
CA ALA A 103 -16.83 19.05 4.87
C ALA A 103 -16.73 20.49 4.37
N LYS A 104 -16.32 21.41 5.24
CA LYS A 104 -16.16 22.82 4.91
C LYS A 104 -14.88 23.39 5.51
N SER A 105 -14.06 24.05 4.69
CA SER A 105 -12.92 24.81 5.21
C SER A 105 -13.43 26.02 5.99
N LYS A 106 -12.97 26.16 7.23
CA LYS A 106 -13.25 27.31 8.08
C LYS A 106 -12.11 28.34 8.04
N LEU A 107 -10.90 27.87 7.76
CA LEU A 107 -9.70 28.69 7.62
C LEU A 107 -8.77 28.02 6.62
N GLY A 108 -8.17 28.78 5.72
CA GLY A 108 -7.14 28.33 4.80
C GLY A 108 -7.62 27.35 3.73
N ARG A 109 -6.68 26.91 2.91
CA ARG A 109 -6.89 25.87 1.90
C ARG A 109 -6.41 24.54 2.46
N LEU A 110 -7.19 23.49 2.24
CA LEU A 110 -6.84 22.15 2.69
C LEU A 110 -7.16 21.11 1.64
N LYS A 111 -6.43 20.00 1.66
CA LYS A 111 -6.66 18.83 0.84
C LYS A 111 -7.08 17.69 1.75
N ILE A 112 -8.26 17.12 1.49
CA ILE A 112 -8.74 15.92 2.14
C ILE A 112 -8.31 14.74 1.29
N TYR A 113 -7.47 13.87 1.82
CA TYR A 113 -7.04 12.64 1.16
C TYR A 113 -8.09 11.56 1.27
N SER A 114 -8.67 11.38 2.45
CA SER A 114 -9.72 10.38 2.68
C SER A 114 -10.59 10.73 3.88
N VAL A 115 -11.84 10.25 3.84
CA VAL A 115 -12.76 10.27 4.98
C VAL A 115 -13.34 8.88 5.15
N SER A 116 -13.36 8.37 6.37
CA SER A 116 -13.93 7.06 6.71
C SER A 116 -14.85 7.17 7.92
N LEU A 117 -15.96 6.45 7.88
CA LEU A 117 -16.81 6.23 9.05
C LEU A 117 -16.33 4.97 9.78
N VAL A 118 -16.21 5.02 11.10
CA VAL A 118 -15.87 3.87 11.93
C VAL A 118 -17.15 3.33 12.57
N THR A 119 -17.46 2.07 12.34
CA THR A 119 -18.65 1.41 12.91
C THR A 119 -18.41 0.97 14.36
N ASP A 120 -19.48 0.62 15.06
CA ASP A 120 -19.44 -0.05 16.37
C ASP A 120 -18.65 -1.37 16.39
N LYS A 121 -18.53 -2.03 15.24
CA LYS A 121 -17.69 -3.22 15.03
C LYS A 121 -16.24 -2.88 14.66
N ASN A 122 -15.87 -1.61 14.69
CA ASN A 122 -14.55 -1.11 14.28
C ASN A 122 -14.22 -1.38 12.80
N GLU A 123 -15.24 -1.53 11.94
CA GLU A 123 -15.08 -1.59 10.49
C GLU A 123 -15.02 -0.17 9.92
N LYS A 124 -14.21 0.04 8.89
CA LYS A 124 -14.06 1.34 8.23
C LYS A 124 -14.87 1.38 6.93
N VAL A 125 -15.79 2.34 6.84
CA VAL A 125 -16.60 2.58 5.63
C VAL A 125 -16.07 3.86 4.96
N PRO A 126 -15.42 3.77 3.79
CA PRO A 126 -14.88 4.95 3.10
C PRO A 126 -16.01 5.81 2.53
N VAL A 127 -15.87 7.13 2.64
CA VAL A 127 -16.81 8.13 2.11
C VAL A 127 -16.25 8.67 0.79
N ARG A 128 -16.77 8.18 -0.33
CA ARG A 128 -16.10 8.30 -1.64
C ARG A 128 -16.06 9.74 -2.14
N GLN A 129 -17.12 10.52 -1.90
CA GLN A 129 -17.21 11.89 -2.41
C GLN A 129 -16.26 12.87 -1.70
N LEU A 130 -15.69 12.49 -0.56
CA LEU A 130 -14.72 13.30 0.18
C LEU A 130 -13.28 12.77 0.06
N MET A 131 -13.01 11.86 -0.88
CA MET A 131 -11.65 11.36 -1.14
C MET A 131 -10.93 12.23 -2.17
N GLY A 132 -9.71 12.67 -1.84
CA GLY A 132 -8.84 13.43 -2.74
C GLY A 132 -9.32 14.84 -3.09
N VAL A 133 -10.25 15.41 -2.32
CA VAL A 133 -10.86 16.71 -2.61
C VAL A 133 -10.04 17.87 -2.03
N ASN A 134 -9.95 18.97 -2.76
CA ASN A 134 -9.43 20.23 -2.24
C ASN A 134 -10.60 21.07 -1.73
N VAL A 135 -10.47 21.61 -0.52
CA VAL A 135 -11.48 22.45 0.13
C VAL A 135 -10.86 23.82 0.39
N ASP A 136 -11.36 24.83 -0.31
CA ASP A 136 -10.88 26.20 -0.24
C ASP A 136 -11.87 27.13 0.49
N GLU A 137 -11.35 28.22 1.07
CA GLU A 137 -12.10 29.10 1.99
C GLU A 137 -13.19 30.01 1.37
N PRO A 138 -13.55 29.94 0.07
CA PRO A 138 -14.86 30.41 -0.35
C PRO A 138 -15.76 29.32 -0.94
N MET A 139 -15.35 28.04 -0.94
CA MET A 139 -16.14 26.98 -1.55
C MET A 139 -17.35 26.59 -0.69
N ALA A 140 -18.45 26.27 -1.37
CA ALA A 140 -19.60 25.63 -0.75
C ALA A 140 -19.16 24.34 -0.01
N PRO A 141 -19.82 23.97 1.10
CA PRO A 141 -19.54 22.71 1.77
C PRO A 141 -19.62 21.55 0.78
N ILE A 142 -18.65 20.65 0.82
CA ILE A 142 -18.67 19.44 -0.01
C ILE A 142 -19.47 18.41 0.77
N SER A 143 -20.63 18.03 0.25
CA SER A 143 -21.48 17.00 0.84
C SER A 143 -21.06 15.61 0.38
N SER A 144 -21.20 14.62 1.25
CA SER A 144 -21.05 13.21 0.93
C SER A 144 -22.28 12.63 0.24
N GLU A 145 -22.13 11.40 -0.23
CA GLU A 145 -23.25 10.57 -0.62
C GLU A 145 -24.21 10.34 0.56
N ILE A 146 -25.47 10.03 0.26
CA ILE A 146 -26.42 9.58 1.26
C ILE A 146 -26.04 8.15 1.66
N PHE A 147 -25.67 7.96 2.92
CA PHE A 147 -25.34 6.67 3.48
C PHE A 147 -26.61 5.84 3.68
N GLN A 148 -26.62 4.64 3.08
CA GLN A 148 -27.71 3.65 3.29
C GLN A 148 -27.44 2.73 4.49
N THR A 149 -26.45 3.06 5.31
CA THR A 149 -25.97 2.21 6.40
C THR A 149 -26.83 2.39 7.64
N LYS A 150 -27.52 1.31 8.06
CA LYS A 150 -28.23 1.26 9.35
C LYS A 150 -27.29 1.02 10.55
N THR A 151 -25.99 0.81 10.29
CA THR A 151 -24.99 0.52 11.31
C THR A 151 -24.70 1.74 12.17
N GLY A 152 -24.40 1.48 13.45
CA GLY A 152 -24.01 2.52 14.38
C GLY A 152 -22.60 3.00 14.06
N ILE A 153 -22.43 4.31 13.88
CA ILE A 153 -21.13 4.94 13.69
C ILE A 153 -20.64 5.45 15.04
N VAL A 154 -19.39 5.12 15.39
CA VAL A 154 -18.72 5.57 16.63
C VAL A 154 -17.79 6.74 16.38
N ALA A 155 -17.22 6.87 15.18
CA ALA A 155 -16.30 7.95 14.85
C ALA A 155 -16.28 8.28 13.36
N ILE A 156 -15.81 9.49 13.04
CA ILE A 156 -15.46 9.93 11.69
C ILE A 156 -13.96 10.19 11.66
N GLU A 157 -13.24 9.51 10.78
CA GLU A 157 -11.81 9.67 10.55
C GLU A 157 -11.57 10.46 9.27
N VAL A 158 -10.78 11.54 9.34
CA VAL A 158 -10.51 12.45 8.23
C VAL A 158 -9.00 12.61 8.07
N LEU A 159 -8.44 12.21 6.92
CA LEU A 159 -7.04 12.44 6.58
C LEU A 159 -6.93 13.73 5.76
N ALA A 160 -6.31 14.77 6.31
CA ALA A 160 -6.24 16.09 5.65
C ALA A 160 -4.90 16.80 5.84
N GLU A 161 -4.52 17.59 4.83
CA GLU A 161 -3.30 18.43 4.79
C GLU A 161 -3.66 19.89 4.48
N ALA A 162 -3.04 20.83 5.18
CA ALA A 162 -3.14 22.26 4.91
C ALA A 162 -2.24 22.62 3.71
N MET A 163 -2.85 23.15 2.65
CA MET A 163 -2.17 23.53 1.39
C MET A 163 -1.62 24.96 1.44
N GLY A 164 -1.02 25.38 2.55
CA GLY A 164 -0.52 26.74 2.70
C GLY A 164 -0.39 27.19 4.14
N GLY A 165 -1.14 28.22 4.53
CA GLY A 165 -1.14 28.86 5.85
C GLY A 165 -1.65 27.98 7.00
N GLU A 166 -2.16 28.60 8.06
CA GLU A 166 -2.99 27.89 9.03
C GLU A 166 -4.30 27.47 8.34
N ALA A 167 -4.79 26.27 8.65
CA ALA A 167 -6.05 25.80 8.11
C ALA A 167 -6.90 25.11 9.18
N ALA A 168 -8.22 25.21 9.05
CA ALA A 168 -9.21 24.63 9.94
C ALA A 168 -10.35 24.00 9.12
N LEU A 169 -10.82 22.84 9.57
CA LEU A 169 -11.86 22.05 8.91
C LEU A 169 -13.07 21.89 9.83
N GLU A 170 -14.25 22.16 9.30
CA GLU A 170 -15.54 21.88 9.94
C GLU A 170 -16.19 20.68 9.25
N ILE A 171 -16.59 19.69 10.05
CA ILE A 171 -17.33 18.51 9.60
C ILE A 171 -18.72 18.57 10.20
N LYS A 172 -19.74 18.57 9.35
CA LYS A 172 -21.14 18.46 9.75
C LYS A 172 -21.61 17.03 9.50
N ALA A 173 -22.22 16.40 10.50
CA ALA A 173 -22.79 15.08 10.38
C ALA A 173 -24.30 15.15 10.59
N PHE A 174 -25.04 14.39 9.79
CA PHE A 174 -26.51 14.38 9.81
C PHE A 174 -27.01 13.00 10.22
N SER A 175 -28.01 12.93 11.08
CA SER A 175 -28.67 11.69 11.50
C SER A 175 -30.18 11.85 11.52
N THR A 176 -30.92 10.75 11.32
CA THR A 176 -32.39 10.72 11.46
C THR A 176 -32.86 10.49 12.90
N LYS A 177 -31.96 10.11 13.83
CA LYS A 177 -32.35 9.75 15.20
C LYS A 177 -32.21 10.90 16.19
N GLU A 178 -31.04 11.51 16.25
CA GLU A 178 -30.71 12.61 17.16
C GLU A 178 -29.48 13.38 16.64
N ALA A 179 -29.25 14.59 17.16
CA ALA A 179 -28.11 15.43 16.75
C ALA A 179 -26.77 14.77 17.12
N PRO A 180 -25.90 14.44 16.14
CA PRO A 180 -24.59 13.89 16.43
C PRO A 180 -23.76 14.88 17.26
N ARG A 181 -23.29 14.45 18.42
CA ARG A 181 -22.35 15.24 19.22
C ARG A 181 -20.94 14.77 18.89
N LEU A 182 -20.26 15.53 18.04
CA LEU A 182 -18.89 15.26 17.62
C LEU A 182 -17.93 15.95 18.59
N ALA A 183 -17.07 15.17 19.21
CA ALA A 183 -15.93 15.66 19.95
C ALA A 183 -14.67 15.33 19.17
N LEU A 184 -13.73 16.28 19.09
CA LEU A 184 -12.39 15.95 18.63
C LEU A 184 -11.72 15.09 19.72
N GLY A 185 -11.88 13.77 19.59
CA GLY A 185 -11.41 12.84 20.62
C GLY A 185 -9.89 12.75 20.65
N SER A 186 -9.27 12.77 19.47
CA SER A 186 -7.84 13.00 19.32
C SER A 186 -7.52 13.54 17.93
N ARG A 187 -6.67 14.57 17.85
CA ARG A 187 -5.79 14.72 16.69
C ARG A 187 -4.91 13.47 16.74
N ILE A 188 -5.09 12.55 15.81
CA ILE A 188 -4.13 11.46 15.61
C ILE A 188 -3.12 12.10 14.68
N PRO A 189 -2.10 12.80 15.20
CA PRO A 189 -1.18 13.41 14.27
C PRO A 189 -0.58 12.26 13.45
N ALA A 190 -0.17 12.51 12.22
CA ALA A 190 0.76 11.63 11.52
C ALA A 190 1.98 11.32 12.42
N PHE A 191 2.21 12.15 13.46
CA PHE A 191 2.85 11.73 14.71
C PHE A 191 2.02 10.79 15.59
N SER A 192 1.89 9.55 15.16
CA SER A 192 2.28 8.43 16.01
C SER A 192 2.52 7.12 15.23
N CYS A 193 2.99 7.19 13.99
CA CYS A 193 3.92 6.14 13.55
C CYS A 193 5.25 6.23 14.37
N LYS A 194 5.38 7.26 15.23
CA LYS A 194 6.45 7.52 16.21
C LYS A 194 6.17 7.09 17.66
N ARG A 195 4.97 6.62 18.06
CA ARG A 195 4.93 5.82 19.30
C ARG A 195 5.61 4.53 18.92
N ASN A 196 6.91 4.49 19.17
CA ASN A 196 7.67 3.29 19.02
C ASN A 196 7.16 2.33 20.09
N LEU A 197 6.09 1.60 19.76
CA LEU A 197 5.53 0.57 20.63
C LEU A 197 6.62 -0.46 20.95
N ASP A 198 7.69 -0.49 20.16
CA ASP A 198 8.96 -1.15 20.45
C ASP A 198 9.40 -0.97 21.91
N ALA A 199 9.35 0.25 22.47
CA ALA A 199 9.74 0.48 23.87
C ALA A 199 8.77 -0.17 24.85
N LEU A 200 7.46 0.02 24.66
CA LEU A 200 6.44 -0.60 25.50
C LEU A 200 6.46 -2.12 25.41
N LEU A 201 6.60 -2.68 24.20
CA LEU A 201 6.73 -4.11 23.98
C LEU A 201 8.02 -4.62 24.61
N LYS A 202 9.12 -3.87 24.54
CA LYS A 202 10.36 -4.23 25.24
C LYS A 202 10.13 -4.28 26.75
N ASP A 203 9.50 -3.27 27.33
CA ASP A 203 9.17 -3.23 28.77
C ASP A 203 8.25 -4.39 29.18
N LYS A 204 7.33 -4.81 28.29
CA LYS A 204 6.44 -5.96 28.49
C LYS A 204 7.14 -7.30 28.27
N LEU A 205 8.25 -7.34 27.53
CA LEU A 205 9.03 -8.54 27.28
C LEU A 205 9.85 -8.94 28.52
N ASP A 206 10.32 -7.98 29.31
CA ASP A 206 11.13 -8.23 30.50
C ASP A 206 10.40 -9.12 31.54
N PRO A 207 9.13 -8.84 31.92
CA PRO A 207 8.34 -9.76 32.77
C PRO A 207 8.17 -11.15 32.17
N VAL A 208 7.96 -11.25 30.85
CA VAL A 208 7.83 -12.55 30.16
C VAL A 208 9.12 -13.35 30.34
N GLN A 209 10.28 -12.75 30.06
CA GLN A 209 11.57 -13.41 30.19
C GLN A 209 11.88 -13.79 31.65
N LEU A 210 11.54 -12.93 32.62
CA LEU A 210 11.68 -13.23 34.05
C LEU A 210 10.89 -14.48 34.44
N TRP A 211 9.63 -14.57 34.01
CA TRP A 211 8.78 -15.71 34.35
C TRP A 211 9.15 -16.99 33.60
N VAL A 212 9.67 -16.89 32.37
CA VAL A 212 10.31 -18.03 31.67
C VAL A 212 11.49 -18.54 32.49
N GLY A 213 12.41 -17.67 32.92
CA GLY A 213 13.57 -18.08 33.70
C GLY A 213 13.20 -18.78 35.01
N ARG A 214 12.17 -18.27 35.71
CA ARG A 214 11.63 -18.90 36.93
C ARG A 214 10.97 -20.26 36.66
N ALA A 215 10.26 -20.37 35.54
CA ALA A 215 9.60 -21.60 35.14
C ALA A 215 10.62 -22.70 34.77
N GLU A 216 11.63 -22.36 33.97
CA GLU A 216 12.66 -23.32 33.55
C GLU A 216 13.61 -23.73 34.69
N ALA A 217 13.81 -22.86 35.69
CA ALA A 217 14.60 -23.20 36.88
C ALA A 217 13.84 -24.10 37.88
N ALA A 218 12.51 -24.18 37.80
CA ALA A 218 11.71 -25.00 38.68
C ALA A 218 11.77 -26.48 38.27
N ALA A 219 11.65 -27.38 39.25
CA ALA A 219 11.60 -28.81 38.98
C ALA A 219 10.34 -29.15 38.15
N PRO A 220 10.45 -30.02 37.12
CA PRO A 220 9.30 -30.44 36.32
C PRO A 220 8.15 -30.98 37.18
N GLY A 221 6.94 -30.51 36.93
CA GLY A 221 5.71 -30.89 37.63
C GLY A 221 5.52 -30.23 39.00
N SER A 222 6.51 -29.47 39.50
CA SER A 222 6.46 -28.86 40.83
C SER A 222 5.38 -27.78 40.94
N VAL A 223 4.97 -27.47 42.18
CA VAL A 223 4.04 -26.37 42.47
C VAL A 223 4.63 -25.03 41.99
N GLN A 224 5.96 -24.88 42.12
CA GLN A 224 6.70 -23.71 41.66
C GLN A 224 6.63 -23.56 40.14
N GLU A 225 6.82 -24.64 39.37
CA GLU A 225 6.70 -24.63 37.90
C GLU A 225 5.27 -24.28 37.48
N LYS A 226 4.25 -24.85 38.15
CA LYS A 226 2.84 -24.55 37.87
C LYS A 226 2.50 -23.09 38.15
N PHE A 227 2.98 -22.55 39.29
CA PHE A 227 2.75 -21.15 39.64
C PHE A 227 3.45 -20.19 38.66
N ALA A 228 4.73 -20.44 38.36
CA ALA A 228 5.48 -19.65 37.38
C ALA A 228 4.86 -19.75 35.98
N GLY A 229 4.39 -20.93 35.58
CA GLY A 229 3.70 -21.16 34.30
C GLY A 229 2.37 -20.40 34.18
N ASN A 230 1.60 -20.27 35.27
CA ASN A 230 0.38 -19.45 35.28
C ASN A 230 0.71 -17.97 35.12
N GLN A 231 1.69 -17.46 35.87
CA GLN A 231 2.14 -16.06 35.75
C GLN A 231 2.69 -15.76 34.36
N LEU A 232 3.50 -16.66 33.80
CA LEU A 232 4.00 -16.56 32.43
C LEU A 232 2.85 -16.46 31.42
N ARG A 233 1.82 -17.30 31.56
CA ARG A 233 0.65 -17.27 30.67
C ARG A 233 -0.06 -15.93 30.70
N ASP A 234 -0.23 -15.33 31.88
CA ASP A 234 -0.85 -14.02 32.04
C ASP A 234 -0.02 -12.91 31.37
N GLN A 235 1.31 -12.93 31.57
CA GLN A 235 2.21 -11.97 30.91
C GLN A 235 2.22 -12.12 29.39
N VAL A 236 2.21 -13.37 28.87
CA VAL A 236 2.13 -13.64 27.42
C VAL A 236 0.81 -13.12 26.85
N LYS A 237 -0.30 -13.32 27.56
CA LYS A 237 -1.62 -12.81 27.14
C LYS A 237 -1.64 -11.28 27.09
N ASP A 238 -1.08 -10.62 28.10
CA ASP A 238 -0.98 -9.15 28.15
C ASP A 238 -0.08 -8.59 27.04
N PHE A 239 1.06 -9.26 26.78
CA PHE A 239 1.97 -8.90 25.68
C PHE A 239 1.27 -9.00 24.31
N ILE A 240 0.58 -10.11 24.04
CA ILE A 240 -0.17 -10.31 22.79
C ILE A 240 -1.33 -9.32 22.69
N ALA A 241 -2.04 -9.03 23.77
CA ALA A 241 -3.11 -8.02 23.78
C ALA A 241 -2.56 -6.61 23.47
N THR A 242 -1.43 -6.24 24.06
CA THR A 242 -0.73 -4.98 23.78
C THR A 242 -0.32 -4.91 22.30
N MET A 243 0.19 -6.02 21.77
CA MET A 243 0.56 -6.13 20.36
C MET A 243 -0.65 -6.07 19.43
N ASN A 244 -1.79 -6.67 19.77
CA ASN A 244 -2.97 -6.62 18.91
C ASN A 244 -3.64 -5.23 18.91
N THR A 245 -3.56 -4.51 20.04
CA THR A 245 -4.16 -3.17 20.17
C THR A 245 -3.27 -2.07 19.59
N GLY A 246 -1.94 -2.21 19.69
CA GLY A 246 -0.97 -1.19 19.25
C GLY A 246 -0.01 -1.63 18.15
N GLY A 247 -0.06 -2.88 17.69
CA GLY A 247 0.95 -3.49 16.81
C GLY A 247 1.07 -2.82 15.45
N THR A 248 0.00 -2.15 15.03
CA THR A 248 -0.04 -1.25 13.87
C THR A 248 1.01 -0.13 13.93
N PHE A 249 1.51 0.18 15.14
CA PHE A 249 2.52 1.20 15.43
C PHE A 249 3.90 0.62 15.79
N THR A 250 4.07 -0.71 15.79
CA THR A 250 5.37 -1.36 16.05
C THR A 250 6.24 -1.33 14.79
N SER A 251 7.53 -1.04 14.89
CA SER A 251 8.42 -0.95 13.73
C SER A 251 8.63 -2.30 13.04
N THR A 252 8.81 -2.33 11.71
CA THR A 252 8.99 -3.59 10.96
C THR A 252 10.26 -4.32 11.38
N PRO A 253 11.39 -3.62 11.52
CA PRO A 253 12.60 -4.25 12.04
C PRO A 253 12.40 -4.89 13.41
N TYR A 254 11.63 -4.26 14.30
CA TYR A 254 11.41 -4.80 15.64
C TYR A 254 10.47 -6.01 15.64
N ILE A 255 9.39 -6.02 14.86
CA ILE A 255 8.55 -7.22 14.69
C ILE A 255 9.39 -8.39 14.19
N LEU A 256 10.21 -8.18 13.16
CA LEU A 256 11.08 -9.23 12.62
C LEU A 256 12.10 -9.71 13.67
N THR A 257 12.61 -8.79 14.50
CA THR A 257 13.48 -9.12 15.63
C THR A 257 12.76 -9.99 16.66
N LEU A 258 11.53 -9.63 17.05
CA LEU A 258 10.70 -10.42 17.97
C LEU A 258 10.38 -11.80 17.39
N MET A 259 10.03 -11.89 16.12
CA MET A 259 9.76 -13.19 15.45
C MET A 259 10.99 -14.10 15.47
N ASN A 260 12.16 -13.56 15.11
CA ASN A 260 13.42 -14.31 15.15
C ASN A 260 13.78 -14.73 16.58
N PHE A 261 13.61 -13.83 17.55
CA PHE A 261 13.83 -14.13 18.96
C PHE A 261 12.89 -15.25 19.44
N PHE A 262 11.58 -15.13 19.23
CA PHE A 262 10.61 -16.11 19.71
C PHE A 262 10.75 -17.47 19.04
N VAL A 263 11.15 -17.53 17.75
CA VAL A 263 11.40 -18.83 17.10
C VAL A 263 12.66 -19.50 17.64
N ASP A 264 13.71 -18.73 17.92
CA ASP A 264 14.94 -19.27 18.51
C ASP A 264 14.69 -19.78 19.93
N GLN A 265 13.93 -19.03 20.73
CA GLN A 265 13.52 -19.46 22.06
C GLN A 265 12.60 -20.69 22.01
N TYR A 266 11.61 -20.71 21.10
CA TYR A 266 10.71 -21.84 20.93
C TYR A 266 11.46 -23.13 20.55
N ASN A 267 12.53 -23.02 19.76
CA ASN A 267 13.37 -24.15 19.43
C ASN A 267 14.25 -24.59 20.61
N ALA A 268 14.70 -23.66 21.46
CA ALA A 268 15.64 -23.92 22.56
C ALA A 268 14.99 -24.44 23.86
N VAL A 269 13.74 -24.08 24.16
CA VAL A 269 13.09 -24.47 25.44
C VAL A 269 12.87 -25.97 25.60
N ARG A 270 12.75 -26.49 26.82
CA ARG A 270 12.50 -27.91 27.05
C ARG A 270 11.16 -28.34 26.42
N GLY A 271 11.15 -29.43 25.66
CA GLY A 271 9.90 -30.04 25.16
C GLY A 271 8.99 -30.48 26.31
N GLY A 272 7.71 -30.16 26.23
CA GLY A 272 6.70 -30.40 27.27
C GLY A 272 6.79 -29.46 28.48
N GLY A 273 7.74 -28.52 28.50
CA GLY A 273 7.85 -27.50 29.56
C GLY A 273 6.77 -26.42 29.44
N VAL A 274 6.54 -25.67 30.52
CA VAL A 274 5.52 -24.59 30.53
C VAL A 274 5.90 -23.40 29.63
N SER A 275 7.17 -23.22 29.30
CA SER A 275 7.64 -22.14 28.41
C SER A 275 7.44 -22.44 26.92
N GLU A 276 7.30 -23.71 26.55
CA GLU A 276 7.04 -24.12 25.16
C GLU A 276 5.74 -23.52 24.60
N PRO A 277 4.56 -23.69 25.23
CA PRO A 277 3.34 -23.08 24.74
C PRO A 277 3.37 -21.55 24.83
N ALA A 278 4.15 -20.97 25.74
CA ALA A 278 4.33 -19.52 25.84
C ALA A 278 5.04 -18.95 24.60
N TYR A 279 6.22 -19.47 24.23
CA TYR A 279 6.94 -19.01 23.04
C TYR A 279 6.21 -19.32 21.73
N LYS A 280 5.51 -20.47 21.65
CA LYS A 280 4.63 -20.75 20.51
C LYS A 280 3.54 -19.68 20.35
N SER A 281 2.93 -19.27 21.46
CA SER A 281 1.86 -18.25 21.45
C SER A 281 2.40 -16.86 21.10
N LEU A 282 3.55 -16.47 21.65
CA LEU A 282 4.23 -15.21 21.31
C LEU A 282 4.61 -15.14 19.83
N LEU A 283 5.18 -16.22 19.30
CA LEU A 283 5.55 -16.33 17.89
C LEU A 283 4.31 -16.25 16.98
N THR A 284 3.24 -16.98 17.32
CA THR A 284 1.98 -16.96 16.56
C THR A 284 1.33 -15.59 16.60
N GLY A 285 1.21 -14.97 17.78
CA GLY A 285 0.62 -13.64 17.92
C GLY A 285 1.41 -12.54 17.20
N THR A 286 2.75 -12.63 17.20
CA THR A 286 3.60 -11.70 16.45
C THR A 286 3.38 -11.81 14.95
N TYR A 287 3.22 -13.04 14.47
CA TYR A 287 2.90 -13.29 13.07
C TYR A 287 1.49 -12.83 12.68
N ASP A 288 0.48 -13.13 13.49
CA ASP A 288 -0.89 -12.70 13.22
C ASP A 288 -0.95 -11.16 13.11
N MET A 289 -0.25 -10.45 14.01
CA MET A 289 -0.14 -9.00 13.93
C MET A 289 0.57 -8.53 12.65
N LEU A 290 1.66 -9.18 12.24
CA LEU A 290 2.34 -8.85 10.97
C LEU A 290 1.40 -9.03 9.77
N ILE A 291 0.64 -10.13 9.71
CA ILE A 291 -0.31 -10.38 8.62
C ILE A 291 -1.42 -9.34 8.61
N VAL A 292 -1.99 -9.01 9.76
CA VAL A 292 -2.99 -7.93 9.89
C VAL A 292 -2.40 -6.61 9.42
N ALA A 293 -1.13 -6.32 9.75
CA ALA A 293 -0.47 -5.10 9.31
C ALA A 293 -0.27 -5.05 7.79
N ILE A 294 0.05 -6.17 7.16
CA ILE A 294 0.18 -6.28 5.70
C ILE A 294 -1.19 -6.14 5.03
N GLN A 295 -2.21 -6.84 5.51
CA GLN A 295 -3.56 -6.87 4.91
C GLN A 295 -4.26 -5.52 4.97
N ASN A 296 -4.17 -4.83 6.10
CA ASN A 296 -4.94 -3.61 6.33
C ASN A 296 -4.29 -2.35 5.74
N GLU A 297 -3.12 -2.47 5.09
CA GLU A 297 -2.35 -1.34 4.53
C GLU A 297 -2.43 -0.09 5.42
N LEU A 298 -2.09 -0.29 6.69
CA LEU A 298 -2.38 0.69 7.71
C LEU A 298 -1.77 2.05 7.30
N PRO A 299 -2.43 3.18 7.61
CA PRO A 299 -1.96 4.49 7.17
C PRO A 299 -0.49 4.77 7.53
N CYS A 300 -0.03 4.18 8.65
CA CYS A 300 1.33 4.29 9.16
C CYS A 300 2.35 3.33 8.52
N ARG A 301 1.91 2.38 7.71
CA ARG A 301 2.73 1.26 7.25
C ARG A 301 2.25 0.74 5.92
N LYS A 302 2.85 1.27 4.87
CA LYS A 302 2.79 0.63 3.56
C LYS A 302 3.85 -0.47 3.55
N PHE A 303 3.49 -1.63 3.05
CA PHE A 303 4.45 -2.69 2.75
C PHE A 303 4.56 -2.75 1.23
N PRO A 304 5.50 -2.04 0.60
CA PRO A 304 5.70 -2.18 -0.81
C PRO A 304 5.97 -3.64 -1.19
N SER A 305 5.56 -4.05 -2.39
CA SER A 305 5.82 -5.39 -2.91
C SER A 305 7.29 -5.81 -2.78
N ALA A 306 8.22 -4.89 -3.03
CA ALA A 306 9.66 -5.10 -2.84
C ALA A 306 10.06 -5.40 -1.38
N GLU A 307 9.42 -4.74 -0.40
CA GLU A 307 9.66 -5.02 1.02
C GLU A 307 9.09 -6.38 1.42
N LEU A 308 7.91 -6.76 0.91
CA LEU A 308 7.32 -8.07 1.14
C LEU A 308 8.20 -9.19 0.58
N ILE A 309 8.74 -9.01 -0.63
CA ILE A 309 9.70 -9.96 -1.23
C ILE A 309 10.95 -10.07 -0.38
N LYS A 310 11.53 -8.94 0.06
CA LYS A 310 12.71 -8.94 0.94
C LYS A 310 12.44 -9.68 2.24
N MET A 311 11.30 -9.41 2.89
CA MET A 311 10.89 -10.08 4.12
C MET A 311 10.69 -11.58 3.91
N ALA A 312 10.03 -11.98 2.83
CA ALA A 312 9.84 -13.38 2.48
C ALA A 312 11.18 -14.10 2.23
N MET A 313 12.14 -13.44 1.59
CA MET A 313 13.50 -13.96 1.37
C MET A 313 14.29 -14.10 2.68
N ASP A 314 14.20 -13.12 3.58
CA ASP A 314 14.82 -13.21 4.89
C ASP A 314 14.20 -14.35 5.73
N PHE A 315 12.88 -14.54 5.59
CA PHE A 315 12.22 -15.70 6.20
C PHE A 315 12.66 -17.03 5.59
N SER A 316 12.83 -17.09 4.27
CA SER A 316 13.35 -18.28 3.57
C SER A 316 14.76 -18.65 4.04
N LYS A 317 15.66 -17.67 4.16
CA LYS A 317 17.02 -17.89 4.70
C LYS A 317 16.98 -18.43 6.13
N LYS A 318 16.15 -17.83 6.99
CA LYS A 318 16.02 -18.28 8.38
C LYS A 318 15.43 -19.69 8.45
N HIS A 319 14.40 -20.01 7.67
CA HIS A 319 13.84 -21.36 7.56
C HIS A 319 14.87 -22.39 7.10
N GLN A 320 15.70 -22.06 6.10
CA GLN A 320 16.77 -22.93 5.61
C GLN A 320 17.87 -23.16 6.65
N SER A 321 18.17 -22.15 7.48
CA SER A 321 19.17 -22.25 8.55
C SER A 321 18.72 -23.08 9.76
N MET A 322 17.42 -23.34 9.91
CA MET A 322 16.92 -24.14 11.03
C MET A 322 17.24 -25.63 10.83
N PRO A 323 17.45 -26.40 11.91
CA PRO A 323 17.42 -27.87 11.87
C PRO A 323 16.11 -28.40 11.28
N ALA A 324 16.13 -29.61 10.71
CA ALA A 324 14.94 -30.22 10.09
C ALA A 324 13.85 -30.54 11.12
N ASP A 325 14.25 -30.87 12.34
CA ASP A 325 13.43 -31.19 13.51
C ASP A 325 13.07 -29.96 14.37
N ALA A 326 13.50 -28.77 13.97
CA ALA A 326 13.19 -27.54 14.69
C ALA A 326 11.67 -27.32 14.76
N ARG A 327 11.13 -27.25 15.98
CA ARG A 327 9.68 -27.09 16.24
C ARG A 327 9.09 -25.86 15.57
N GLY A 328 9.86 -24.77 15.47
CA GLY A 328 9.45 -23.53 14.83
C GLY A 328 9.39 -23.58 13.30
N ARG A 329 10.00 -24.60 12.67
CA ARG A 329 10.20 -24.66 11.22
C ARG A 329 8.88 -24.63 10.43
N THR A 330 7.91 -25.46 10.80
CA THR A 330 6.60 -25.54 10.12
C THR A 330 5.83 -24.23 10.21
N LEU A 331 5.86 -23.58 11.37
CA LEU A 331 5.20 -22.30 11.55
C LEU A 331 5.86 -21.26 10.65
N PHE A 332 7.19 -21.16 10.68
CA PHE A 332 7.94 -20.21 9.87
C PHE A 332 7.79 -20.43 8.36
N ALA A 333 7.71 -21.69 7.91
CA ALA A 333 7.38 -22.03 6.52
C ALA A 333 6.01 -21.48 6.11
N THR A 334 5.01 -21.59 6.99
CA THR A 334 3.68 -21.00 6.78
C THR A 334 3.74 -19.48 6.69
N MET A 335 4.52 -18.84 7.57
CA MET A 335 4.67 -17.38 7.58
C MET A 335 5.33 -16.87 6.30
N MET A 336 6.43 -17.50 5.92
CA MET A 336 7.17 -17.25 4.69
C MET A 336 6.27 -17.32 3.46
N ALA A 337 5.46 -18.38 3.34
CA ALA A 337 4.54 -18.56 2.23
C ALA A 337 3.49 -17.44 2.17
N LYS A 338 2.83 -17.11 3.30
CA LYS A 338 1.81 -16.04 3.30
C LYS A 338 2.38 -14.67 2.93
N VAL A 339 3.52 -14.27 3.51
CA VAL A 339 4.13 -12.96 3.18
C VAL A 339 4.52 -12.89 1.70
N ARG A 340 5.08 -13.97 1.15
CA ARG A 340 5.36 -14.09 -0.28
C ARG A 340 4.09 -13.93 -1.12
N ASP A 341 3.01 -14.60 -0.74
CA ASP A 341 1.77 -14.64 -1.51
C ASP A 341 1.04 -13.28 -1.52
N TYR A 342 1.31 -12.39 -0.56
CA TYR A 342 0.82 -10.99 -0.58
C TYR A 342 1.57 -10.08 -1.56
N ALA A 343 2.82 -10.41 -1.93
CA ALA A 343 3.63 -9.51 -2.74
C ALA A 343 3.04 -9.23 -4.14
N PRO A 344 2.52 -10.22 -4.90
CA PRO A 344 1.91 -9.97 -6.21
C PRO A 344 0.65 -9.09 -6.15
N ASP A 345 -0.21 -9.31 -5.15
CA ASP A 345 -1.42 -8.51 -4.97
C ASP A 345 -1.10 -7.06 -4.64
N GLN A 346 -0.10 -6.84 -3.78
CA GLN A 346 0.37 -5.51 -3.47
C GLN A 346 1.00 -4.83 -4.69
N TYR A 347 1.81 -5.57 -5.44
CA TYR A 347 2.41 -5.09 -6.67
C TYR A 347 1.37 -4.66 -7.70
N ARG A 348 0.27 -5.43 -7.84
CA ARG A 348 -0.85 -5.06 -8.71
C ARG A 348 -1.47 -3.71 -8.31
N LYS A 349 -1.64 -3.46 -7.01
CA LYS A 349 -2.16 -2.17 -6.50
C LYS A 349 -1.18 -1.02 -6.79
N GLU A 350 0.11 -1.27 -6.62
CA GLU A 350 1.16 -0.29 -6.93
C GLU A 350 1.16 0.10 -8.42
N LEU A 351 1.08 -0.88 -9.32
CA LEU A 351 1.00 -0.63 -10.75
C LEU A 351 -0.25 0.17 -11.13
N ALA A 352 -1.40 -0.18 -10.56
CA ALA A 352 -2.65 0.55 -10.80
C ALA A 352 -2.59 2.00 -10.28
N ALA A 353 -1.89 2.24 -9.16
CA ALA A 353 -1.71 3.59 -8.62
C ALA A 353 -0.65 4.41 -9.38
N ALA A 354 0.29 3.76 -10.05
CA ALA A 354 1.41 4.42 -10.73
C ALA A 354 1.01 5.08 -12.07
N ASN A 355 -0.13 4.73 -12.67
CA ASN A 355 -0.56 5.22 -13.99
C ASN A 355 0.56 5.10 -15.04
N MET A 356 1.21 3.94 -15.10
CA MET A 356 2.34 3.70 -15.99
C MET A 356 1.95 3.82 -17.47
N THR A 357 2.88 4.32 -18.27
CA THR A 357 2.81 4.20 -19.73
C THR A 357 2.96 2.74 -20.16
N PHE A 358 2.55 2.44 -21.39
CA PHE A 358 2.73 1.12 -22.00
C PHE A 358 4.18 0.62 -21.91
N ARG A 359 5.14 1.49 -22.25
CA ARG A 359 6.57 1.16 -22.27
C ARG A 359 7.11 0.83 -20.88
N GLU A 360 6.71 1.59 -19.87
CA GLU A 360 7.12 1.36 -18.48
C GLU A 360 6.56 0.03 -17.95
N ALA A 361 5.27 -0.22 -18.18
CA ALA A 361 4.63 -1.46 -17.76
C ALA A 361 5.17 -2.69 -18.52
N ASP A 362 5.47 -2.58 -19.81
CA ASP A 362 6.11 -3.64 -20.62
C ASP A 362 7.52 -3.99 -20.11
N ALA A 363 8.30 -2.96 -19.74
CA ALA A 363 9.64 -3.12 -19.19
C ALA A 363 9.59 -3.84 -17.82
N GLU A 364 8.67 -3.45 -16.93
CA GLU A 364 8.47 -4.14 -15.66
C GLU A 364 7.98 -5.60 -15.86
N GLY A 365 7.06 -5.84 -16.79
CA GLY A 365 6.62 -7.19 -17.13
C GLY A 365 7.77 -8.07 -17.61
N THR A 366 8.60 -7.55 -18.52
CA THR A 366 9.78 -8.23 -19.06
C THR A 366 10.81 -8.52 -17.97
N LYS A 367 11.05 -7.58 -17.06
CA LYS A 367 11.97 -7.74 -15.93
C LYS A 367 11.58 -8.92 -15.04
N TYR A 368 10.33 -8.99 -14.58
CA TYR A 368 9.88 -10.12 -13.76
C TYR A 368 9.76 -11.42 -14.55
N TYR A 369 9.43 -11.35 -15.84
CA TYR A 369 9.41 -12.54 -16.70
C TYR A 369 10.80 -13.16 -16.85
N LYS A 370 11.84 -12.36 -17.06
CA LYS A 370 13.24 -12.83 -17.09
C LYS A 370 13.64 -13.49 -15.77
N MET A 371 13.21 -12.91 -14.64
CA MET A 371 13.43 -13.54 -13.32
C MET A 371 12.69 -14.88 -13.21
N TYR A 372 11.45 -14.98 -13.68
CA TYR A 372 10.66 -16.22 -13.69
C TYR A 372 11.31 -17.32 -14.55
N VAL A 373 11.68 -17.01 -15.80
CA VAL A 373 12.29 -17.97 -16.74
C VAL A 373 13.68 -18.39 -16.25
N GLY A 374 14.46 -17.47 -15.66
CA GLY A 374 15.76 -17.76 -15.08
C GLY A 374 15.71 -18.57 -13.76
N SER A 375 14.54 -18.68 -13.12
CA SER A 375 14.36 -19.40 -11.86
C SER A 375 14.24 -20.91 -12.07
N LYS A 376 14.96 -21.69 -11.26
CA LYS A 376 14.87 -23.16 -11.27
C LYS A 376 13.51 -23.64 -10.76
N ASP A 377 13.10 -24.85 -11.13
CA ASP A 377 11.89 -25.45 -10.56
C ASP A 377 12.02 -25.61 -9.05
N GLY A 378 10.97 -25.22 -8.32
CA GLY A 378 10.97 -25.17 -6.85
C GLY A 378 11.65 -23.93 -6.26
N ASP A 379 12.16 -23.00 -7.08
CA ASP A 379 12.66 -21.73 -6.56
C ASP A 379 11.54 -20.93 -5.88
N PHE A 380 11.85 -20.40 -4.71
CA PHE A 380 10.90 -19.84 -3.75
C PHE A 380 10.07 -18.70 -4.33
N LEU A 381 10.68 -17.86 -5.18
CA LEU A 381 10.05 -16.69 -5.80
C LEU A 381 9.56 -16.95 -7.23
N LYS A 382 9.69 -18.17 -7.77
CA LYS A 382 9.37 -18.44 -9.18
C LYS A 382 7.93 -18.05 -9.52
N ASP A 383 6.96 -18.53 -8.75
CA ASP A 383 5.55 -18.21 -8.96
C ASP A 383 5.20 -16.75 -8.65
N THR A 384 5.90 -16.14 -7.68
CA THR A 384 5.77 -14.70 -7.39
C THR A 384 6.16 -13.87 -8.60
N ASN A 385 7.33 -14.14 -9.19
CA ASN A 385 7.82 -13.46 -10.39
C ASN A 385 6.89 -13.68 -11.59
N LYS A 386 6.36 -14.90 -11.74
CA LYS A 386 5.34 -15.21 -12.76
C LYS A 386 4.12 -14.31 -12.61
N ASN A 387 3.53 -14.24 -11.41
CA ASN A 387 2.34 -13.45 -11.15
C ASN A 387 2.59 -11.94 -11.32
N MET A 388 3.72 -11.43 -10.82
CA MET A 388 4.11 -10.03 -10.99
C MET A 388 4.30 -9.66 -12.47
N SER A 389 4.96 -10.53 -13.26
CA SER A 389 5.09 -10.32 -14.70
C SER A 389 3.72 -10.26 -15.40
N ALA A 390 2.79 -11.15 -15.04
CA ALA A 390 1.45 -11.19 -15.60
C ALA A 390 0.66 -9.91 -15.29
N TYR A 391 0.74 -9.38 -14.07
CA TYR A 391 0.07 -8.12 -13.71
C TYR A 391 0.66 -6.92 -14.45
N ALA A 392 1.98 -6.83 -14.59
CA ALA A 392 2.61 -5.76 -15.34
C ALA A 392 2.22 -5.80 -16.83
N PHE A 393 2.22 -6.98 -17.45
CA PHE A 393 1.77 -7.12 -18.85
C PHE A 393 0.29 -6.80 -19.06
N MET A 394 -0.56 -7.10 -18.07
CA MET A 394 -1.97 -6.71 -18.10
C MET A 394 -2.15 -5.19 -18.06
N ILE A 395 -1.38 -4.49 -17.22
CA ILE A 395 -1.41 -3.02 -17.17
C ILE A 395 -0.86 -2.41 -18.46
N ALA A 396 0.23 -2.96 -19.00
CA ALA A 396 0.74 -2.58 -20.32
C ALA A 396 -0.31 -2.78 -21.42
N GLU A 397 -1.05 -3.89 -21.41
CA GLU A 397 -2.14 -4.10 -22.37
C GLU A 397 -3.22 -3.01 -22.29
N GLN A 398 -3.60 -2.62 -21.07
CA GLN A 398 -4.58 -1.56 -20.84
C GLN A 398 -4.05 -0.19 -21.29
N ALA A 399 -2.80 0.14 -20.97
CA ALA A 399 -2.15 1.36 -21.39
C ALA A 399 -2.03 1.43 -22.93
N LEU A 400 -1.65 0.33 -23.58
CA LEU A 400 -1.54 0.24 -25.04
C LEU A 400 -2.86 0.56 -25.73
N LYS A 401 -4.00 0.02 -25.24
CA LYS A 401 -5.34 0.30 -25.80
C LYS A 401 -5.72 1.77 -25.75
N VAL A 402 -5.17 2.52 -24.80
CA VAL A 402 -5.39 3.97 -24.68
C VAL A 402 -4.42 4.73 -25.59
N GLU A 403 -3.12 4.42 -25.48
CA GLU A 403 -2.07 5.14 -26.19
C GLU A 403 -2.16 4.95 -27.71
N VAL A 404 -2.48 3.75 -28.20
CA VAL A 404 -2.57 3.45 -29.64
C VAL A 404 -3.57 4.33 -30.39
N LYS A 405 -4.62 4.80 -29.70
CA LYS A 405 -5.62 5.72 -30.27
C LYS A 405 -5.07 7.11 -30.53
N MET A 406 -4.00 7.47 -29.82
CA MET A 406 -3.32 8.75 -29.90
C MET A 406 -2.06 8.69 -30.77
N MET A 407 -1.63 7.50 -31.18
CA MET A 407 -0.44 7.29 -32.00
C MET A 407 -0.73 7.55 -33.48
N ASP A 408 0.27 8.11 -34.17
CA ASP A 408 0.26 8.16 -35.63
C ASP A 408 0.53 6.78 -36.27
N ILE A 409 0.35 6.69 -37.59
CA ILE A 409 0.51 5.43 -38.34
C ILE A 409 1.96 4.93 -38.29
N GLU A 410 2.94 5.83 -38.29
CA GLU A 410 4.36 5.46 -38.29
C GLU A 410 4.76 4.85 -36.94
N GLN A 411 4.32 5.44 -35.84
CA GLN A 411 4.51 4.94 -34.48
C GLN A 411 3.88 3.56 -34.29
N LYS A 412 2.64 3.36 -34.77
CA LYS A 412 1.96 2.06 -34.76
C LYS A 412 2.77 1.01 -35.53
N TYR A 413 3.28 1.36 -36.72
CA TYR A 413 4.08 0.44 -37.53
C TYR A 413 5.40 0.07 -36.85
N GLN A 414 6.10 1.05 -36.26
CA GLN A 414 7.33 0.79 -35.51
C GLN A 414 7.09 -0.19 -34.34
N LEU A 415 5.99 -0.01 -33.60
CA LEU A 415 5.59 -0.92 -32.53
C LEU A 415 5.28 -2.33 -33.05
N ILE A 416 4.57 -2.45 -34.17
CA ILE A 416 4.29 -3.75 -34.80
C ILE A 416 5.61 -4.48 -35.12
N VAL A 417 6.55 -3.80 -35.78
CA VAL A 417 7.86 -4.38 -36.14
C VAL A 417 8.62 -4.81 -34.90
N GLU A 418 8.64 -3.98 -33.85
CA GLU A 418 9.29 -4.31 -32.58
C GLU A 418 8.69 -5.57 -31.94
N TYR A 419 7.36 -5.66 -31.85
CA TYR A 419 6.70 -6.79 -31.20
C TYR A 419 6.69 -8.05 -32.05
N GLN A 420 6.79 -7.95 -33.38
CA GLN A 420 7.11 -9.08 -34.24
C GLN A 420 8.52 -9.62 -33.94
N ALA A 421 9.52 -8.74 -33.76
CA ALA A 421 10.86 -9.16 -33.37
C ALA A 421 10.87 -9.83 -31.98
N LYS A 422 10.15 -9.25 -31.00
CA LYS A 422 9.98 -9.84 -29.66
C LYS A 422 9.23 -11.18 -29.71
N TYR A 423 8.19 -11.33 -30.53
CA TYR A 423 7.45 -12.58 -30.70
C TYR A 423 8.36 -13.72 -31.18
N ASN A 424 9.31 -13.40 -32.07
CA ASN A 424 10.30 -14.36 -32.57
C ASN A 424 11.42 -14.67 -31.56
N SER A 425 11.52 -13.93 -30.45
CA SER A 425 12.50 -14.17 -29.38
C SER A 425 11.93 -15.14 -28.33
N ASN A 426 12.12 -16.44 -28.53
CA ASN A 426 11.50 -17.49 -27.69
C ASN A 426 11.84 -17.44 -26.19
N ASN A 427 12.89 -16.71 -25.78
CA ASN A 427 13.40 -16.73 -24.41
C ASN A 427 13.34 -15.38 -23.68
N GLU A 428 13.07 -14.27 -24.38
CA GLU A 428 13.16 -12.93 -23.79
C GLU A 428 11.79 -12.34 -23.46
N PHE A 429 10.75 -12.82 -24.13
CA PHE A 429 9.40 -12.27 -24.03
C PHE A 429 8.35 -13.38 -24.16
N PRO A 430 7.24 -13.35 -23.38
CA PRO A 430 6.20 -14.35 -23.53
C PRO A 430 5.50 -14.16 -24.89
N GLN A 431 5.58 -15.17 -25.77
CA GLN A 431 4.95 -15.13 -27.10
C GLN A 431 3.45 -14.77 -27.03
N ALA A 432 2.72 -15.31 -26.06
CA ALA A 432 1.30 -15.01 -25.86
C ALA A 432 1.04 -13.53 -25.54
N VAL A 433 1.96 -12.84 -24.86
CA VAL A 433 1.84 -11.39 -24.60
C VAL A 433 2.11 -10.62 -25.88
N ALA A 434 3.16 -10.98 -26.64
CA ALA A 434 3.50 -10.30 -27.88
C ALA A 434 2.36 -10.43 -28.90
N MET A 435 1.76 -11.61 -29.00
CA MET A 435 0.58 -11.85 -29.83
C MET A 435 -0.60 -10.95 -29.43
N ARG A 436 -0.89 -10.81 -28.12
CA ARG A 436 -1.95 -9.90 -27.65
C ARG A 436 -1.69 -8.44 -28.05
N TYR A 437 -0.45 -7.96 -27.92
CA TYR A 437 -0.11 -6.60 -28.33
C TYR A 437 -0.21 -6.41 -29.84
N LEU A 438 0.24 -7.39 -30.64
CA LEU A 438 0.08 -7.36 -32.09
C LEU A 438 -1.39 -7.32 -32.50
N ASN A 439 -2.27 -8.06 -31.82
CA ASN A 439 -3.70 -8.01 -32.07
C ASN A 439 -4.32 -6.65 -31.76
N ILE A 440 -3.93 -6.01 -30.64
CA ILE A 440 -4.39 -4.66 -30.30
C ILE A 440 -3.93 -3.65 -31.37
N LEU A 441 -2.65 -3.71 -31.74
CA LEU A 441 -2.09 -2.83 -32.76
C LEU A 441 -2.75 -3.05 -34.13
N SER A 442 -3.03 -4.29 -34.51
CA SER A 442 -3.66 -4.60 -35.79
C SER A 442 -5.12 -4.18 -35.83
N GLU A 443 -5.88 -4.42 -34.76
CA GLU A 443 -7.29 -4.06 -34.68
C GLU A 443 -7.46 -2.54 -34.81
N GLU A 444 -6.63 -1.76 -34.13
CA GLU A 444 -6.66 -0.29 -34.17
C GLU A 444 -6.00 0.33 -35.42
N THR A 445 -5.35 -0.48 -36.26
CA THR A 445 -4.73 -0.02 -37.52
C THR A 445 -5.54 -0.46 -38.76
N PHE A 446 -6.04 -1.70 -38.75
CA PHE A 446 -6.68 -2.35 -39.90
C PHE A 446 -8.16 -2.69 -39.66
N GLY A 447 -8.67 -2.50 -38.45
CA GLY A 447 -10.05 -2.81 -38.09
C GLY A 447 -10.33 -4.29 -37.82
N HIS A 448 -9.30 -5.14 -37.76
CA HIS A 448 -9.42 -6.56 -37.43
C HIS A 448 -8.15 -7.11 -36.74
N PRO A 449 -8.24 -8.17 -35.91
CA PRO A 449 -7.07 -8.84 -35.34
C PRO A 449 -6.24 -9.56 -36.42
N MET A 450 -4.93 -9.72 -36.21
CA MET A 450 -4.07 -10.51 -37.10
C MET A 450 -4.03 -12.00 -36.76
N PHE A 451 -4.27 -12.37 -35.51
CA PHE A 451 -4.18 -13.75 -35.02
C PHE A 451 -5.44 -14.12 -34.22
N TYR A 452 -5.98 -15.32 -34.47
CA TYR A 452 -7.14 -15.88 -33.77
C TYR A 452 -6.73 -16.88 -32.69
#